data_AF-A0A3D3H969-F1
#
_entry.id   AF-A0A3D3H969-F1
#
_cell.length_a   1.000
_cell.length_b   1.000
_cell.length_c   1.000
_cell.angle_alpha   90.00
_cell.angle_beta   90.00
_cell.angle_gamma   90.00
#
_symmetry.space_group_name_H-M   'P 1'
#
loop_
_entity.id
_entity.type
_entity.pdbx_description
1 polymer ?
#
loop_
_entity_poly.entity_id
_entity_poly.type
_entity_poly.pdbx_seq_one_letter_code
_entity_poly.pdbx_strand_id
1 'polypeptide(L)'
;EPLALGLTSIGAGIVLALLGILSILILTKTPPNRIGRRLGDLYAWMFGAERATRPAESADTDETESGERTSLPWWRRNSSGREQDADGGQSTEDFLTELLPPGPPEGGFDQAFAAVASDAPAPDALTEVIDPAVLDGAKKAVSGSHTGLQDDDADDEDAALPGVIGIGSDAPRSAPTAPYRLPSVNNLSAGTPAKSRSEANDAVVRAITSVFEEFSINARVTGFSRGPTVTQYEIELGPGVKVERITALTNNIAYAVASNEVRILAPIPGKSAIGVEIPNTDREIVTLG
;
A
#
# COMPACT_ATOMS: atom_id res chain seq x y z
N GLU A 1 -23.93 -51.07 4.16
CA GLU A 1 -23.73 -49.63 4.50
C GLU A 1 -22.76 -49.01 3.50
N PRO A 2 -22.93 -47.74 3.10
CA PRO A 2 -23.12 -47.29 1.70
C PRO A 2 -21.87 -47.26 0.80
N LEU A 3 -20.73 -47.83 1.21
CA LEU A 3 -19.48 -47.79 0.43
C LEU A 3 -19.34 -48.95 -0.56
N ALA A 4 -20.09 -50.04 -0.40
CA ALA A 4 -20.01 -51.21 -1.28
C ALA A 4 -20.83 -51.10 -2.58
N LEU A 5 -21.67 -50.06 -2.72
CA LEU A 5 -22.54 -49.86 -3.90
C LEU A 5 -21.89 -48.94 -4.96
N GLY A 6 -20.81 -48.24 -4.62
CA GLY A 6 -20.00 -47.42 -5.55
C GLY A 6 -18.87 -48.17 -6.25
N LEU A 7 -18.59 -49.41 -5.85
CA LEU A 7 -17.51 -50.25 -6.39
C LEU A 7 -18.04 -51.33 -7.35
N THR A 8 -19.10 -51.03 -8.10
CA THR A 8 -19.38 -51.81 -9.30
C THR A 8 -18.24 -51.56 -10.29
N SER A 9 -17.89 -52.55 -11.13
CA SER A 9 -16.85 -52.38 -12.17
C SER A 9 -17.09 -51.11 -13.01
N ILE A 10 -18.36 -50.74 -13.20
CA ILE A 10 -18.81 -49.53 -13.87
C ILE A 10 -18.46 -48.26 -13.06
N GLY A 11 -18.76 -48.23 -11.75
CA GLY A 11 -18.43 -47.10 -10.88
C GLY A 11 -16.92 -46.86 -10.76
N ALA A 12 -16.14 -47.93 -10.61
CA ALA A 12 -14.68 -47.86 -10.60
C ALA A 12 -14.12 -47.33 -11.94
N GLY A 13 -14.71 -47.73 -13.07
CA GLY A 13 -14.35 -47.23 -14.39
C GLY A 13 -14.56 -45.71 -14.53
N ILE A 14 -15.67 -45.17 -14.01
CA ILE A 14 -15.95 -43.73 -14.05
C ILE A 14 -14.93 -42.95 -13.20
N VAL A 15 -14.60 -43.44 -12.01
CA VAL A 15 -13.62 -42.79 -11.13
C VAL A 15 -12.22 -42.79 -11.76
N LEU A 16 -11.80 -43.92 -12.35
CA LEU A 16 -10.52 -44.01 -13.06
C LEU A 16 -10.47 -43.11 -14.30
N ALA A 17 -11.59 -42.99 -15.04
CA ALA A 17 -11.67 -42.06 -16.17
C ALA A 17 -11.52 -40.59 -15.74
N LEU A 18 -12.19 -40.19 -14.65
CA LEU A 18 -12.07 -38.84 -14.10
C LEU A 18 -10.65 -38.54 -13.60
N LEU A 19 -10.02 -39.49 -12.91
CA LEU A 19 -8.61 -39.37 -12.49
C LEU A 19 -7.65 -39.31 -13.68
N GLY A 20 -7.91 -40.07 -14.74
CA GLY A 20 -7.13 -40.02 -15.98
C GLY A 20 -7.22 -38.66 -16.68
N ILE A 21 -8.43 -38.11 -16.81
CA ILE A 21 -8.65 -36.78 -17.38
C ILE A 21 -7.94 -35.72 -16.52
N LEU A 22 -8.10 -35.79 -15.19
CA LEU A 22 -7.43 -34.86 -14.28
C LEU A 22 -5.90 -34.97 -14.34
N SER A 23 -5.36 -36.17 -14.47
CA SER A 23 -3.92 -36.42 -14.64
C SER A 23 -3.39 -35.78 -15.93
N ILE A 24 -4.13 -35.91 -17.04
CA ILE A 24 -3.79 -35.27 -18.32
C ILE A 24 -3.84 -33.73 -18.19
N LEU A 25 -4.83 -33.17 -17.48
CA LEU A 25 -4.94 -31.72 -17.28
C LEU A 25 -3.78 -31.16 -16.44
N ILE A 26 -3.38 -31.89 -15.41
CA ILE A 26 -2.21 -31.52 -14.58
C ILE A 26 -0.93 -31.61 -15.42
N LEU A 27 -0.74 -32.71 -16.17
CA LEU A 27 0.46 -32.93 -16.99
C LEU A 27 0.59 -31.90 -18.11
N THR A 28 -0.52 -31.51 -18.75
CA THR A 28 -0.55 -30.50 -19.82
C THR A 28 -0.67 -29.07 -19.30
N LYS A 29 -0.73 -28.88 -17.97
CA LYS A 29 -0.91 -27.58 -17.30
C LYS A 29 -2.11 -26.80 -17.87
N THR A 30 -3.16 -27.50 -18.29
CA THR A 30 -4.30 -26.91 -18.98
C THR A 30 -5.38 -26.57 -17.95
N PRO A 31 -5.67 -25.27 -17.70
CA PRO A 31 -6.72 -24.91 -16.76
C PRO A 31 -8.11 -25.33 -17.29
N PRO A 32 -9.04 -25.76 -16.43
CA PRO A 32 -10.32 -26.36 -16.84
C PRO A 32 -11.19 -25.44 -17.70
N ASN A 33 -11.05 -24.12 -17.56
CA ASN A 33 -11.78 -23.13 -18.37
C ASN A 33 -11.30 -23.04 -19.84
N ARG A 34 -10.23 -23.75 -20.22
CA ARG A 34 -9.69 -23.77 -21.59
C ARG A 34 -9.90 -25.10 -22.34
N ILE A 35 -10.57 -26.07 -21.71
CA ILE A 35 -10.78 -27.43 -22.26
C ILE A 35 -11.54 -27.37 -23.60
N GLY A 36 -12.60 -26.56 -23.71
CA GLY A 36 -13.42 -26.48 -24.93
C GLY A 36 -12.65 -25.99 -26.16
N ARG A 37 -11.69 -25.05 -25.99
CA ARG A 37 -10.84 -24.60 -27.10
C ARG A 37 -9.85 -25.69 -27.49
N ARG A 38 -9.15 -26.28 -26.52
CA ARG A 38 -8.14 -27.32 -26.78
C ARG A 38 -8.73 -28.60 -27.37
N LEU A 39 -9.94 -29.00 -26.96
CA LEU A 39 -10.66 -30.12 -27.56
C LEU A 39 -11.09 -29.80 -28.99
N GLY A 40 -11.48 -28.55 -29.24
CA GLY A 40 -11.76 -28.05 -30.60
C GLY A 40 -10.52 -28.04 -31.49
N ASP A 41 -9.35 -27.67 -30.96
CA ASP A 41 -8.07 -27.69 -31.69
C ASP A 41 -7.63 -29.12 -31.99
N LEU A 42 -7.76 -30.04 -31.02
CA LEU A 42 -7.47 -31.46 -31.20
C LEU A 42 -8.44 -32.11 -32.20
N TYR A 43 -9.72 -31.76 -32.14
CA TYR A 43 -10.73 -32.25 -33.09
C TYR A 43 -10.47 -31.72 -34.50
N ALA A 44 -10.15 -30.43 -34.65
CA ALA A 44 -9.80 -29.83 -35.93
C ALA A 44 -8.52 -30.46 -36.51
N TRP A 45 -7.53 -30.73 -35.65
CA TRP A 45 -6.30 -31.42 -36.04
C TRP A 45 -6.53 -32.89 -36.41
N MET A 46 -7.37 -33.62 -35.68
CA MET A 46 -7.59 -35.06 -35.89
C MET A 46 -8.54 -35.37 -37.06
N PHE A 47 -9.49 -34.48 -37.33
CA PHE A 47 -10.50 -34.66 -38.37
C PHE A 47 -10.32 -33.72 -39.57
N GLY A 48 -9.21 -32.97 -39.61
CA GLY A 48 -8.90 -32.06 -40.72
C GLY A 48 -9.97 -31.00 -40.97
N ALA A 49 -10.79 -30.71 -39.96
CA ALA A 49 -11.88 -29.74 -40.07
C ALA A 49 -11.28 -28.34 -39.98
N GLU A 50 -10.94 -27.76 -41.13
CA GLU A 50 -10.66 -26.34 -41.24
C GLU A 50 -11.85 -25.57 -40.67
N ARG A 51 -11.63 -24.90 -39.52
CA ARG A 51 -12.61 -23.90 -39.09
C ARG A 51 -12.61 -22.81 -40.14
N ALA A 52 -13.78 -22.52 -40.70
CA ALA A 52 -14.03 -21.23 -41.33
C ALA A 52 -13.68 -20.14 -40.31
N THR A 53 -12.53 -19.51 -40.48
CA THR A 53 -12.21 -18.22 -39.87
C THR A 53 -13.30 -17.28 -40.34
N ARG A 54 -14.25 -16.92 -39.45
CA ARG A 54 -15.13 -15.78 -39.72
C ARG A 54 -14.21 -14.57 -39.97
N PRO A 55 -14.25 -13.94 -41.15
CA PRO A 55 -13.52 -12.72 -41.35
C PRO A 55 -14.13 -11.65 -40.44
N ALA A 56 -13.27 -10.85 -39.84
CA ALA A 56 -13.67 -9.55 -39.32
C ALA A 56 -14.10 -8.72 -40.55
N GLU A 57 -15.40 -8.68 -40.81
CA GLU A 57 -15.99 -7.94 -41.92
C GLU A 57 -16.16 -6.48 -41.52
N SER A 58 -15.25 -5.66 -42.04
CA SER A 58 -15.43 -4.24 -42.32
C SER A 58 -16.46 -4.07 -43.45
N ALA A 59 -17.54 -3.35 -43.19
CA ALA A 59 -18.47 -2.84 -44.19
C ALA A 59 -18.78 -1.36 -43.87
N ASP A 60 -18.06 -0.48 -44.57
CA ASP A 60 -18.45 0.89 -44.95
C ASP A 60 -19.46 0.75 -46.13
N THR A 61 -20.54 1.50 -46.38
CA THR A 61 -21.07 2.81 -45.96
C THR A 61 -22.56 2.85 -46.35
N ASP A 62 -23.43 3.48 -45.56
CA ASP A 62 -24.42 4.44 -46.10
C ASP A 62 -24.94 5.37 -45.00
N GLU A 63 -24.94 6.65 -45.34
CA GLU A 63 -25.02 7.82 -44.48
C GLU A 63 -26.41 8.00 -43.84
N THR A 64 -26.48 8.05 -42.51
CA THR A 64 -27.32 9.04 -41.79
C THR A 64 -26.85 9.18 -40.34
N GLU A 65 -26.43 10.41 -39.99
CA GLU A 65 -26.31 11.02 -38.66
C GLU A 65 -26.52 10.13 -37.41
N SER A 66 -25.47 9.88 -36.61
CA SER A 66 -25.48 9.94 -35.13
C SER A 66 -24.33 9.15 -34.44
N GLY A 67 -23.49 9.88 -33.69
CA GLY A 67 -22.91 9.53 -32.38
C GLY A 67 -22.13 8.21 -32.20
N GLU A 68 -20.82 8.33 -32.01
CA GLU A 68 -19.87 7.29 -31.58
C GLU A 68 -20.37 6.50 -30.35
N ARG A 69 -20.69 5.21 -30.53
CA ARG A 69 -21.00 4.31 -29.41
C ARG A 69 -19.72 3.66 -28.90
N THR A 70 -19.11 4.27 -27.89
CA THR A 70 -18.10 3.62 -27.06
C THR A 70 -18.71 2.39 -26.38
N SER A 71 -18.24 1.20 -26.74
CA SER A 71 -18.69 -0.04 -26.11
C SER A 71 -18.18 -0.10 -24.66
N LEU A 72 -19.08 -0.10 -23.69
CA LEU A 72 -18.73 -0.15 -22.27
C LEU A 72 -18.08 -1.50 -21.85
N PRO A 73 -17.14 -1.50 -20.88
CA PRO A 73 -16.49 -2.72 -20.37
C PRO A 73 -17.48 -3.76 -19.82
N TRP A 74 -17.11 -5.04 -19.92
CA TRP A 74 -17.99 -6.18 -19.66
C TRP A 74 -18.59 -6.25 -18.25
N TRP A 75 -17.97 -5.62 -17.24
CA TRP A 75 -18.52 -5.53 -15.88
C TRP A 75 -19.68 -4.54 -15.73
N ARG A 76 -19.94 -3.70 -16.74
CA ARG A 76 -21.05 -2.74 -16.78
C ARG A 76 -22.25 -3.21 -17.63
N ARG A 77 -22.17 -4.41 -18.23
CA ARG A 77 -23.21 -4.93 -19.11
C ARG A 77 -24.29 -5.65 -18.30
N ASN A 78 -25.51 -5.13 -18.28
CA ASN A 78 -26.66 -5.82 -17.69
C ASN A 78 -27.25 -6.86 -18.67
N SER A 79 -27.95 -7.87 -18.15
CA SER A 79 -28.38 -9.06 -18.90
C SER A 79 -29.62 -8.84 -19.78
N SER A 80 -30.16 -7.63 -19.83
CA SER A 80 -31.35 -7.29 -20.59
C SER A 80 -31.02 -6.14 -21.53
N GLY A 81 -30.66 -6.46 -22.78
CA GLY A 81 -30.35 -5.49 -23.84
C GLY A 81 -31.55 -4.62 -24.25
N ARG A 82 -32.04 -3.79 -23.34
CA ARG A 82 -32.90 -2.64 -23.61
C ARG A 82 -32.20 -1.43 -23.03
N GLU A 83 -31.69 -0.61 -23.93
CA GLU A 83 -31.33 0.78 -23.64
C GLU A 83 -32.63 1.49 -23.22
N GLN A 84 -32.62 2.04 -22.01
CA GLN A 84 -33.62 3.00 -21.56
C GLN A 84 -32.81 4.14 -20.96
N ASP A 85 -32.68 5.21 -21.76
CA ASP A 85 -31.96 6.41 -21.37
C ASP A 85 -32.65 7.03 -20.16
N ALA A 86 -31.89 7.15 -19.06
CA ALA A 86 -32.26 8.02 -17.96
C ALA A 86 -31.65 9.40 -18.26
N ASP A 87 -32.53 10.29 -18.69
CA ASP A 87 -32.27 11.71 -18.89
C ASP A 87 -31.72 12.37 -17.61
N GLY A 88 -30.70 13.22 -17.76
CA GLY A 88 -30.33 14.26 -16.81
C GLY A 88 -29.03 14.10 -16.01
N GLY A 89 -27.97 14.83 -16.42
CA GLY A 89 -27.09 15.49 -15.44
C GLY A 89 -25.57 15.45 -15.65
N GLN A 90 -25.08 16.19 -16.64
CA GLN A 90 -23.77 16.87 -16.72
C GLN A 90 -22.49 16.04 -16.56
N SER A 91 -21.92 15.67 -17.71
CA SER A 91 -20.56 15.15 -17.86
C SER A 91 -19.51 16.24 -17.64
N THR A 92 -18.59 15.97 -16.71
CA THR A 92 -17.39 16.73 -16.33
C THR A 92 -16.42 17.01 -17.49
N GLU A 93 -16.65 16.44 -18.67
CA GLU A 93 -15.73 16.46 -19.81
C GLU A 93 -15.86 17.74 -20.66
N ASP A 94 -17.04 18.36 -20.70
CA ASP A 94 -17.23 19.63 -21.43
C ASP A 94 -16.53 20.80 -20.72
N PHE A 95 -16.52 20.80 -19.37
CA PHE A 95 -15.89 21.86 -18.59
C PHE A 95 -14.35 21.85 -18.67
N LEU A 96 -13.74 20.67 -18.84
CA LEU A 96 -12.29 20.55 -19.01
C LEU A 96 -11.83 20.98 -20.40
N THR A 97 -12.69 20.84 -21.41
CA THR A 97 -12.38 21.19 -22.79
C THR A 97 -12.48 22.70 -23.03
N GLU A 98 -13.31 23.42 -22.28
CA GLU A 98 -13.46 24.89 -22.40
C GLU A 98 -12.34 25.69 -21.68
N LEU A 99 -11.63 25.06 -20.73
CA LEU A 99 -10.54 25.71 -19.97
C LEU A 99 -9.15 25.63 -20.64
N LEU A 100 -9.00 24.91 -21.76
CA LEU A 100 -7.72 24.71 -22.44
C LEU A 100 -7.78 25.21 -23.90
N PRO A 101 -7.31 26.43 -24.21
CA PRO A 101 -7.34 26.94 -25.58
C PRO A 101 -6.39 26.14 -26.49
N PRO A 102 -6.76 25.89 -27.76
CA PRO A 102 -5.92 25.13 -28.68
C PRO A 102 -4.68 25.96 -29.07
N GLY A 103 -3.51 25.51 -28.60
CA GLY A 103 -2.22 26.00 -29.08
C GLY A 103 -1.91 25.49 -30.51
N PRO A 104 -1.01 26.16 -31.25
CA PRO A 104 -0.70 25.79 -32.63
C PRO A 104 -0.10 24.37 -32.71
N PRO A 105 -0.37 23.62 -33.80
CA PRO A 105 0.08 22.24 -33.94
C PRO A 105 1.54 22.21 -34.41
N GLU A 106 2.49 22.16 -33.49
CA GLU A 106 3.87 21.75 -33.80
C GLU A 106 4.45 20.87 -32.69
N GLY A 107 4.95 19.69 -33.10
CA GLY A 107 5.97 18.95 -32.37
C GLY A 107 5.47 17.71 -31.61
N GLY A 108 5.67 16.54 -32.20
CA GLY A 108 5.50 15.25 -31.53
C GLY A 108 6.45 15.05 -30.35
N PHE A 109 6.07 14.11 -29.47
CA PHE A 109 6.68 13.79 -28.17
C PHE A 109 8.10 13.18 -28.21
N ASP A 110 8.95 13.57 -29.14
CA ASP A 110 10.28 12.94 -29.37
C ASP A 110 11.49 13.86 -29.13
N GLN A 111 11.34 14.99 -28.44
CA GLN A 111 12.49 15.84 -28.07
C GLN A 111 12.51 16.20 -26.58
N ALA A 112 13.08 15.29 -25.77
CA ALA A 112 13.44 15.54 -24.37
C ALA A 112 14.88 16.05 -24.20
N PHE A 113 15.48 16.70 -25.20
CA PHE A 113 16.77 17.37 -25.08
C PHE A 113 16.76 18.70 -25.83
N ALA A 114 16.29 19.75 -25.17
CA ALA A 114 16.60 21.12 -25.59
C ALA A 114 18.08 21.37 -25.25
N ALA A 115 18.94 21.44 -26.26
CA ALA A 115 20.30 21.96 -26.11
C ALA A 115 20.21 23.46 -25.83
N VAL A 116 20.50 23.85 -24.60
CA VAL A 116 20.68 25.25 -24.23
C VAL A 116 21.94 25.75 -24.93
N ALA A 117 21.77 26.66 -25.89
CA ALA A 117 22.87 27.47 -26.41
C ALA A 117 23.31 28.45 -25.32
N SER A 118 24.29 28.04 -24.51
CA SER A 118 25.02 28.94 -23.62
C SER A 118 26.11 29.64 -24.40
N ASP A 119 25.88 30.91 -24.72
CA ASP A 119 26.94 31.86 -25.09
C ASP A 119 27.62 32.35 -23.80
N ALA A 120 28.60 31.59 -23.32
CA ALA A 120 29.54 32.00 -22.27
C ALA A 120 30.84 31.18 -22.40
N PRO A 121 32.02 31.80 -22.30
CA PRO A 121 33.28 31.06 -22.39
C PRO A 121 33.41 30.13 -21.18
N ALA A 122 33.53 28.82 -21.43
CA ALA A 122 33.88 27.85 -20.41
C ALA A 122 35.29 28.16 -19.87
N PRO A 123 35.52 28.19 -18.55
CA PRO A 123 36.87 28.17 -18.03
C PRO A 123 37.49 26.80 -18.34
N ASP A 124 38.68 26.85 -18.95
CA ASP A 124 39.50 25.69 -19.27
C ASP A 124 39.70 24.78 -18.06
N ALA A 125 39.45 23.49 -18.27
CA ALA A 125 40.00 22.31 -17.61
C ALA A 125 40.56 22.47 -16.17
N LEU A 126 39.80 21.97 -15.18
CA LEU A 126 40.29 21.54 -13.86
C LEU A 126 41.08 20.22 -13.97
N THR A 127 42.16 20.21 -14.74
CA THR A 127 43.24 19.23 -14.57
C THR A 127 44.46 19.95 -14.00
N GLU A 128 44.28 20.57 -12.83
CA GLU A 128 45.42 20.93 -11.99
C GLU A 128 45.96 19.63 -11.38
N VAL A 129 47.22 19.35 -11.71
CA VAL A 129 48.03 18.34 -11.03
C VAL A 129 48.09 18.73 -9.56
N ILE A 130 47.47 17.94 -8.69
CA ILE A 130 47.44 18.20 -7.25
C ILE A 130 48.88 18.25 -6.74
N ASP A 131 49.27 19.41 -6.22
CA ASP A 131 50.59 19.66 -5.65
C ASP A 131 50.80 18.73 -4.43
N PRO A 132 51.89 17.94 -4.35
CA PRO A 132 52.10 16.97 -3.26
C PRO A 132 52.12 17.61 -1.86
N ALA A 133 52.38 18.92 -1.75
CA ALA A 133 52.29 19.65 -0.49
C ALA A 133 50.84 19.79 0.04
N VAL A 134 49.84 19.82 -0.84
CA VAL A 134 48.42 19.89 -0.48
C VAL A 134 47.94 18.53 0.05
N LEU A 135 48.46 17.44 -0.52
CA LEU A 135 48.19 16.08 -0.05
C LEU A 135 48.77 15.82 1.35
N ASP A 136 49.95 16.35 1.65
CA ASP A 136 50.55 16.27 3.00
C ASP A 136 49.78 17.11 4.04
N GLY A 137 49.29 18.29 3.64
CA GLY A 137 48.40 19.10 4.47
C GLY A 137 47.07 18.40 4.78
N ALA A 138 46.49 17.72 3.78
CA ALA A 138 45.26 16.95 3.95
C ALA A 138 45.46 15.71 4.85
N LYS A 139 46.59 14.98 4.72
CA LYS A 139 46.93 13.87 5.63
C LYS A 139 47.14 14.32 7.06
N LYS A 140 47.78 15.49 7.26
CA LYS A 140 47.99 16.05 8.60
C LYS A 140 46.69 16.58 9.24
N ALA A 141 45.74 17.06 8.44
CA ALA A 141 44.41 17.46 8.90
C ALA A 141 43.51 16.26 9.25
N VAL A 142 43.65 15.14 8.54
CA VAL A 142 42.92 13.88 8.83
C VAL A 142 43.42 13.23 10.12
N SER A 143 44.71 13.35 10.44
CA SER A 143 45.29 12.81 11.69
C SER A 143 44.72 13.41 12.98
N GLY A 144 43.98 14.54 12.92
CA GLY A 144 43.40 15.20 14.09
C GLY A 144 41.87 15.09 14.20
N SER A 145 41.20 14.44 13.25
CA SER A 145 39.72 14.36 13.22
C SER A 145 39.25 12.97 13.64
N HIS A 146 38.96 12.80 14.93
CA HIS A 146 38.40 11.56 15.53
C HIS A 146 36.91 11.35 15.18
N THR A 147 36.59 11.20 13.90
CA THR A 147 35.25 10.76 13.46
C THR A 147 35.29 9.66 12.39
N GLY A 148 36.45 9.04 12.16
CA GLY A 148 36.57 7.83 11.36
C GLY A 148 36.31 6.58 12.21
N LEU A 149 35.65 5.56 11.64
CA LEU A 149 35.76 4.20 12.17
C LEU A 149 37.24 3.88 12.36
N GLN A 150 37.62 3.53 13.58
CA GLN A 150 38.97 3.14 13.93
C GLN A 150 39.30 1.87 13.14
N ASP A 151 40.29 1.92 12.25
CA ASP A 151 40.90 0.71 11.73
C ASP A 151 41.60 0.00 12.90
N ASP A 152 41.37 -1.30 12.98
CA ASP A 152 41.72 -2.23 14.07
C ASP A 152 43.23 -2.51 14.10
N ASP A 153 44.06 -1.47 14.11
CA ASP A 153 45.49 -1.57 14.39
C ASP A 153 45.66 -1.87 15.89
N ALA A 154 45.80 -3.16 16.15
CA ALA A 154 45.98 -3.77 17.45
C ALA A 154 47.31 -3.35 18.08
N ASP A 155 47.37 -2.17 18.69
CA ASP A 155 48.44 -1.78 19.63
C ASP A 155 48.01 -0.71 20.66
N ASP A 156 46.72 -0.36 20.76
CA ASP A 156 46.20 0.39 21.90
C ASP A 156 45.74 -0.59 22.99
N GLU A 157 46.66 -0.91 23.91
CA GLU A 157 46.37 -1.63 25.13
C GLU A 157 45.19 -0.99 25.89
N ASP A 158 44.09 -1.75 25.94
CA ASP A 158 43.10 -1.76 27.02
C ASP A 158 42.83 -0.41 27.70
N ALA A 159 42.13 0.48 26.99
CA ALA A 159 41.23 1.41 27.66
C ALA A 159 40.00 0.65 28.21
N ALA A 160 40.25 -0.35 29.05
CA ALA A 160 39.24 -1.05 29.80
C ALA A 160 38.61 -0.03 30.75
N LEU A 161 37.44 0.48 30.38
CA LEU A 161 36.63 1.32 31.25
C LEU A 161 36.47 0.59 32.59
N PRO A 162 36.93 1.17 33.72
CA PRO A 162 36.93 0.48 35.00
C PRO A 162 35.49 0.11 35.37
N GLY A 163 35.20 -1.19 35.43
CA GLY A 163 33.88 -1.74 35.78
C GLY A 163 33.05 -2.27 34.60
N VAL A 164 33.51 -2.12 33.36
CA VAL A 164 32.82 -2.66 32.16
C VAL A 164 33.63 -3.81 31.55
N ILE A 165 33.95 -4.81 32.37
CA ILE A 165 34.68 -6.01 31.93
C ILE A 165 33.64 -7.12 31.71
N GLY A 166 33.58 -7.71 30.50
CA GLY A 166 32.80 -8.92 30.23
C GLY A 166 31.48 -8.75 29.45
N ILE A 167 31.23 -7.58 28.85
CA ILE A 167 30.19 -7.44 27.83
C ILE A 167 30.80 -7.86 26.49
N GLY A 168 30.50 -9.08 26.04
CA GLY A 168 30.89 -9.58 24.70
C GLY A 168 32.18 -10.40 24.62
N SER A 169 32.96 -10.53 25.69
CA SER A 169 34.17 -11.39 25.69
C SER A 169 33.88 -12.81 26.21
N ASP A 170 34.61 -13.79 25.68
CA ASP A 170 34.57 -15.22 26.11
C ASP A 170 35.38 -15.48 27.40
N ALA A 171 35.76 -14.40 28.09
CA ALA A 171 36.48 -14.48 29.35
C ALA A 171 35.53 -14.95 30.48
N PRO A 172 36.03 -15.75 31.44
CA PRO A 172 35.21 -16.21 32.56
C PRO A 172 34.68 -15.00 33.35
N ARG A 173 33.35 -14.82 33.34
CA ARG A 173 32.69 -13.75 34.09
C ARG A 173 32.97 -13.95 35.58
N SER A 174 33.73 -13.04 36.17
CA SER A 174 33.95 -13.02 37.62
C SER A 174 32.62 -12.72 38.31
N ALA A 175 32.24 -13.52 39.30
CA ALA A 175 31.02 -13.29 40.06
C ALA A 175 31.12 -11.92 40.78
N PRO A 176 30.04 -11.13 40.80
CA PRO A 176 30.07 -9.81 41.42
C PRO A 176 30.50 -9.92 42.90
N THR A 177 31.50 -9.12 43.29
CA THR A 177 32.10 -9.15 44.64
C THR A 177 31.16 -8.64 45.73
N ALA A 178 30.09 -7.91 45.37
CA ALA A 178 29.13 -7.33 46.30
C ALA A 178 27.68 -7.78 45.99
N PRO A 179 26.83 -7.95 47.01
CA PRO A 179 25.42 -8.27 46.80
C PRO A 179 24.71 -7.13 46.06
N TYR A 180 23.95 -7.46 45.02
CA TYR A 180 23.15 -6.49 44.27
C TYR A 180 22.08 -5.85 45.17
N ARG A 181 22.06 -4.51 45.21
CA ARG A 181 21.04 -3.75 45.93
C ARG A 181 20.14 -3.03 44.93
N LEU A 182 18.87 -3.39 44.94
CA LEU A 182 17.87 -2.78 44.06
C LEU A 182 17.76 -1.27 44.34
N PRO A 183 18.00 -0.39 43.35
CA PRO A 183 17.79 1.04 43.51
C PRO A 183 16.32 1.36 43.77
N SER A 184 16.06 2.42 44.53
CA SER A 184 14.69 2.86 44.81
C SER A 184 14.02 3.42 43.55
N VAL A 185 12.71 3.18 43.40
CA VAL A 185 11.88 3.77 42.34
C VAL A 185 11.84 5.30 42.39
N ASN A 186 12.11 5.90 43.56
CA ASN A 186 12.17 7.35 43.73
C ASN A 186 13.36 8.02 43.02
N ASN A 187 14.30 7.22 42.49
CA ASN A 187 15.38 7.73 41.66
C ASN A 187 14.92 8.07 40.23
N LEU A 188 13.69 7.69 39.87
CA LEU A 188 13.11 7.94 38.56
C LEU A 188 12.40 9.30 38.54
N SER A 189 12.47 9.99 37.40
CA SER A 189 11.73 11.23 37.18
C SER A 189 10.25 10.93 36.97
N ALA A 190 9.37 11.64 37.67
CA ALA A 190 7.93 11.53 37.48
C ALA A 190 7.53 12.02 36.07
N GLY A 191 6.56 11.31 35.48
CA GLY A 191 6.01 11.65 34.17
C GLY A 191 5.11 12.87 34.15
N THR A 192 4.86 13.38 32.95
CA THR A 192 3.88 14.44 32.69
C THR A 192 2.47 13.92 32.97
N PRO A 193 1.57 14.70 33.60
CA PRO A 193 0.19 14.27 33.84
C PRO A 193 -0.58 14.09 32.51
N ALA A 194 -1.45 13.08 32.49
CA ALA A 194 -2.23 12.77 31.30
C ALA A 194 -3.26 13.86 30.98
N LYS A 195 -3.39 14.22 29.70
CA LYS A 195 -4.45 15.15 29.25
C LYS A 195 -5.70 14.37 28.87
N SER A 196 -6.86 14.78 29.38
CA SER A 196 -8.15 14.14 29.05
C SER A 196 -8.78 14.67 27.76
N ARG A 197 -8.56 15.94 27.42
CA ARG A 197 -9.12 16.60 26.24
C ARG A 197 -8.22 17.74 25.76
N SER A 198 -8.12 17.89 24.44
CA SER A 198 -7.40 18.96 23.75
C SER A 198 -8.27 19.55 22.63
N GLU A 199 -8.01 20.79 22.23
CA GLU A 199 -8.62 21.42 21.05
C GLU A 199 -8.42 20.58 19.78
N ALA A 200 -7.27 19.89 19.68
CA ALA A 200 -6.98 18.97 18.59
C ALA A 200 -8.00 17.82 18.49
N ASN A 201 -8.52 17.33 19.63
CA ASN A 201 -9.53 16.27 19.61
C ASN A 201 -10.84 16.77 19.02
N ASP A 202 -11.26 18.00 19.36
CA ASP A 202 -12.50 18.57 18.84
C ASP A 202 -12.39 18.87 17.34
N ALA A 203 -11.21 19.24 16.84
CA ALA A 203 -10.95 19.39 15.40
C ALA A 203 -11.09 18.04 14.66
N VAL A 204 -10.56 16.95 15.22
CA VAL A 204 -10.68 15.61 14.65
C VAL A 204 -12.14 15.14 14.62
N VAL A 205 -12.92 15.37 15.68
CA VAL A 205 -14.36 15.04 15.70
C VAL A 205 -15.11 15.76 14.56
N ARG A 206 -14.83 17.05 14.35
CA ARG A 206 -15.42 17.80 13.24
C ARG A 206 -15.01 17.24 11.88
N ALA A 207 -13.74 16.92 11.69
CA ALA A 207 -13.22 16.35 10.45
C ALA A 207 -13.89 14.99 10.12
N ILE A 208 -13.98 14.09 11.11
CA ILE A 208 -14.66 12.78 10.94
C ILE A 208 -16.14 13.00 10.59
N THR A 209 -16.81 13.92 11.28
CA THR A 209 -18.23 14.21 11.02
C THR A 209 -18.44 14.74 9.59
N SER A 210 -17.57 15.63 9.13
CA SER A 210 -17.59 16.16 7.76
C SER A 210 -17.43 15.06 6.71
N VAL A 211 -16.54 14.08 6.95
CA VAL A 211 -16.37 12.94 6.04
C VAL A 211 -17.64 12.09 5.98
N PHE A 212 -18.32 11.86 7.11
CA PHE A 212 -19.57 11.12 7.09
C PHE A 212 -20.68 11.84 6.33
N GLU A 213 -20.73 13.18 6.42
CA GLU A 213 -21.68 14.00 5.66
C GLU A 213 -21.38 13.94 4.15
N GLU A 214 -20.12 14.12 3.75
CA GLU A 214 -19.68 14.08 2.35
C GLU A 214 -20.01 12.74 1.66
N PHE A 215 -19.80 11.63 2.37
CA PHE A 215 -20.08 10.28 1.85
C PHE A 215 -21.51 9.80 2.16
N SER A 216 -22.37 10.68 2.69
CA SER A 216 -23.77 10.40 3.03
C SER A 216 -23.93 9.14 3.89
N ILE A 217 -23.08 8.98 4.90
CA ILE A 217 -23.13 7.86 5.85
C ILE A 217 -23.81 8.32 7.14
N ASN A 218 -24.86 7.61 7.54
CA ASN A 218 -25.54 7.86 8.81
C ASN A 218 -24.73 7.28 9.98
N ALA A 219 -23.75 8.04 10.46
CA ALA A 219 -22.94 7.70 11.63
C ALA A 219 -22.63 8.95 12.45
N ARG A 220 -22.42 8.79 13.76
CA ARG A 220 -22.13 9.90 14.68
C ARG A 220 -21.02 9.52 15.65
N VAL A 221 -20.10 10.46 15.88
CA VAL A 221 -19.11 10.34 16.96
C VAL A 221 -19.82 10.63 18.29
N THR A 222 -19.90 9.63 19.17
CA THR A 222 -20.60 9.74 20.47
C THR A 222 -19.66 10.06 21.62
N GLY A 223 -18.39 9.67 21.51
CA GLY A 223 -17.38 9.92 22.52
C GLY A 223 -15.97 9.62 22.01
N PHE A 224 -14.98 9.84 22.88
CA PHE A 224 -13.62 9.43 22.63
C PHE A 224 -12.91 9.10 23.95
N SER A 225 -11.94 8.19 23.87
CA SER A 225 -11.04 7.84 24.95
C SER A 225 -9.61 8.15 24.51
N ARG A 226 -8.98 9.11 25.18
CA ARG A 226 -7.62 9.55 24.87
C ARG A 226 -6.60 8.71 25.64
N GLY A 227 -5.69 8.06 24.92
CA GLY A 227 -4.48 7.45 25.47
C GLY A 227 -3.25 8.34 25.25
N PRO A 228 -2.06 7.90 25.71
CA PRO A 228 -0.83 8.69 25.61
C PRO A 228 -0.40 8.97 24.16
N THR A 229 -0.48 7.94 23.31
CA THR A 229 -0.01 7.98 21.91
C THR A 229 -1.15 8.14 20.92
N VAL A 230 -2.31 7.55 21.21
CA VAL A 230 -3.46 7.45 20.31
C VAL A 230 -4.75 7.80 21.05
N THR A 231 -5.71 8.37 20.33
CA THR A 231 -7.08 8.58 20.81
C THR A 231 -8.02 7.66 20.05
N GLN A 232 -8.88 6.95 20.77
CA GLN A 232 -9.95 6.14 20.21
C GLN A 232 -11.26 6.93 20.18
N TYR A 233 -11.83 7.13 19.00
CA TYR A 233 -13.13 7.76 18.80
C TYR A 233 -14.21 6.68 18.69
N GLU A 234 -15.26 6.79 19.50
CA GLU A 234 -16.41 5.90 19.46
C GLU A 234 -17.44 6.46 18.46
N ILE A 235 -17.75 5.65 17.44
CA ILE A 235 -18.64 6.03 16.35
C ILE A 235 -19.84 5.10 16.35
N GLU A 236 -21.02 5.63 16.62
CA GLU A 236 -22.27 4.90 16.55
C GLU A 236 -22.81 4.92 15.12
N LEU A 237 -23.23 3.74 14.65
CA LEU A 237 -23.82 3.56 13.33
C LEU A 237 -25.34 3.72 13.42
N GLY A 238 -25.91 4.46 12.46
CA GLY A 238 -27.34 4.53 12.26
C GLY A 238 -27.94 3.22 11.74
N PRO A 239 -29.28 3.08 11.82
CA PRO A 239 -29.97 1.89 11.34
C PRO A 239 -29.73 1.69 9.83
N GLY A 240 -29.35 0.47 9.46
CA GLY A 240 -29.11 0.10 8.06
C GLY A 240 -27.72 0.45 7.51
N VAL A 241 -26.87 1.12 8.31
CA VAL A 241 -25.47 1.35 7.92
C VAL A 241 -24.64 0.11 8.21
N LYS A 242 -23.99 -0.40 7.16
CA LYS A 242 -23.09 -1.55 7.24
C LYS A 242 -21.73 -1.14 7.80
N VAL A 243 -21.12 -2.01 8.60
CA VAL A 243 -19.77 -1.80 9.16
C VAL A 243 -18.74 -1.61 8.05
N GLU A 244 -18.88 -2.34 6.94
CA GLU A 244 -17.95 -2.32 5.81
C GLU A 244 -17.88 -0.94 5.13
N ARG A 245 -18.95 -0.13 5.24
CA ARG A 245 -18.99 1.22 4.67
C ARG A 245 -18.04 2.16 5.40
N ILE A 246 -17.89 2.02 6.71
CA ILE A 246 -16.95 2.82 7.50
C ILE A 246 -15.51 2.34 7.26
N THR A 247 -15.29 1.02 7.21
CA THR A 247 -13.94 0.50 6.93
C THR A 247 -13.43 0.90 5.54
N ALA A 248 -14.33 1.08 4.56
CA ALA A 248 -13.98 1.58 3.23
C ALA A 248 -13.52 3.05 3.24
N LEU A 249 -13.94 3.85 4.22
CA LEU A 249 -13.55 5.27 4.34
C LEU A 249 -12.23 5.49 5.09
N THR A 250 -11.50 4.44 5.48
CA THR A 250 -10.25 4.56 6.26
C THR A 250 -9.30 5.60 5.66
N ASN A 251 -9.09 5.59 4.34
CA ASN A 251 -8.19 6.52 3.65
C ASN A 251 -8.73 7.96 3.62
N ASN A 252 -10.05 8.14 3.48
CA ASN A 252 -10.68 9.46 3.46
C ASN A 252 -10.66 10.09 4.86
N ILE A 253 -10.90 9.28 5.90
CA ILE A 253 -10.75 9.69 7.29
C ILE A 253 -9.30 10.09 7.56
N ALA A 254 -8.32 9.26 7.15
CA ALA A 254 -6.90 9.54 7.26
C ALA A 254 -6.51 10.88 6.62
N TYR A 255 -7.02 11.15 5.41
CA TYR A 255 -6.81 12.41 4.72
C TYR A 255 -7.42 13.60 5.49
N ALA A 256 -8.69 13.50 5.90
CA ALA A 256 -9.39 14.59 6.58
C ALA A 256 -8.80 14.95 7.95
N VAL A 257 -8.27 13.97 8.68
CA VAL A 257 -7.64 14.18 9.99
C VAL A 257 -6.14 14.47 9.89
N ALA A 258 -5.60 14.57 8.67
CA ALA A 258 -4.18 14.78 8.38
C ALA A 258 -3.25 13.77 9.10
N SER A 259 -3.66 12.51 9.16
CA SER A 259 -2.89 11.43 9.79
C SER A 259 -2.77 10.24 8.85
N ASN A 260 -1.55 9.76 8.64
CA ASN A 260 -1.27 8.62 7.77
C ASN A 260 -1.69 7.28 8.37
N GLU A 261 -1.87 7.21 9.69
CA GLU A 261 -2.12 5.97 10.42
C GLU A 261 -3.47 6.06 11.12
N VAL A 262 -4.51 5.51 10.50
CA VAL A 262 -5.85 5.37 11.09
C VAL A 262 -6.18 3.90 11.23
N ARG A 263 -6.52 3.45 12.44
CA ARG A 263 -6.88 2.05 12.71
C ARG A 263 -8.36 1.97 13.08
N ILE A 264 -9.11 1.16 12.34
CA ILE A 264 -10.53 0.93 12.59
C ILE A 264 -10.71 -0.42 13.30
N LEU A 265 -11.30 -0.38 14.48
CA LEU A 265 -11.69 -1.54 15.29
C LEU A 265 -13.21 -1.67 15.21
N ALA A 266 -13.68 -2.68 14.48
CA ALA A 266 -15.10 -2.94 14.32
C ALA A 266 -15.42 -4.43 14.54
N PRO A 267 -16.54 -4.78 15.21
CA PRO A 267 -17.34 -3.96 16.15
C PRO A 267 -16.77 -3.98 17.59
N ILE A 268 -17.08 -2.96 18.40
CA ILE A 268 -16.74 -2.96 19.83
C ILE A 268 -17.67 -3.94 20.57
N PRO A 269 -17.12 -4.94 21.32
CA PRO A 269 -17.95 -5.88 22.06
C PRO A 269 -18.90 -5.16 23.03
N GLY A 270 -20.20 -5.50 22.99
CA GLY A 270 -21.20 -4.93 23.89
C GLY A 270 -21.72 -3.53 23.53
N LYS A 271 -21.26 -2.92 22.44
CA LYS A 271 -21.79 -1.64 21.92
C LYS A 271 -22.06 -1.75 20.41
N SER A 272 -23.09 -1.05 19.91
CA SER A 272 -23.34 -0.87 18.46
C SER A 272 -22.46 0.24 17.88
N ALA A 273 -21.16 0.18 18.16
CA ALA A 273 -20.20 1.24 17.80
C ALA A 273 -18.92 0.66 17.19
N ILE A 274 -18.27 1.50 16.38
CA ILE A 274 -16.95 1.27 15.80
C ILE A 274 -15.95 2.18 16.52
N GLY A 275 -14.80 1.64 16.87
CA GLY A 275 -13.67 2.41 17.39
C GLY A 275 -12.76 2.85 16.25
N VAL A 276 -12.48 4.14 16.12
CA VAL A 276 -11.48 4.66 15.19
C VAL A 276 -10.34 5.25 15.99
N GLU A 277 -9.16 4.65 15.89
CA GLU A 277 -7.97 5.10 16.58
C GLU A 277 -7.12 5.98 15.68
N ILE A 278 -6.79 7.16 16.19
CA ILE A 278 -6.03 8.18 15.50
C ILE A 278 -4.88 8.62 16.41
N PRO A 279 -3.64 8.68 15.92
CA PRO A 279 -2.52 9.21 16.67
C PRO A 279 -2.75 10.64 17.16
N ASN A 280 -2.30 10.92 18.38
CA ASN A 280 -2.37 12.26 18.93
C ASN A 280 -1.35 13.18 18.22
N THR A 281 -1.75 14.42 17.96
CA THR A 281 -0.82 15.48 17.52
C THR A 281 0.16 15.81 18.64
N ASP A 282 -0.32 15.88 19.89
CA ASP A 282 0.48 16.10 21.09
C ASP A 282 0.64 14.78 21.87
N ARG A 283 1.60 13.95 21.44
CA ARG A 283 1.87 12.66 22.09
C ARG A 283 2.52 12.85 23.45
N GLU A 284 2.06 12.08 24.42
CA GLU A 284 2.58 12.10 25.79
C GLU A 284 3.68 11.05 25.94
N ILE A 285 4.78 11.43 26.60
CA ILE A 285 5.89 10.52 26.88
C ILE A 285 5.51 9.68 28.11
N VAL A 286 5.56 8.35 27.96
CA VAL A 286 5.40 7.41 29.08
C VAL A 286 6.77 7.24 29.76
N THR A 287 6.88 7.71 31.00
CA THR A 287 8.08 7.55 31.82
C THR A 287 8.02 6.27 32.66
N LEU A 288 9.19 5.75 33.06
CA LEU A 288 9.29 4.60 33.96
C LEU A 288 8.97 4.96 35.42
N GLY A 289 9.23 6.21 35.80
CA GLY A 289 9.05 6.76 37.14
C GLY A 289 7.67 7.31 37.42
#